data_AF-A0A3P7Q802-F1
#
_entry.id   AF-A0A3P7Q802-F1
#
_cell.length_a   1.000
_cell.length_b   1.000
_cell.length_c   1.000
_cell.angle_alpha   90.00
_cell.angle_beta   90.00
_cell.angle_gamma   90.00
#
_symmetry.space_group_name_H-M   'P 1'
#
loop_
_entity.id
_entity.type
_entity.pdbx_description
1 polymer ?
#
loop_
_entity_poly.entity_id
_entity_poly.type
_entity_poly.pdbx_seq_one_letter_code
_entity_poly.pdbx_strand_id
1 'polypeptide(L)'
;MDAITDAGYCGKIVIGMDVAASEMYENKKYNLAFKDSKPNPSMILNSDKLSDLYMSIINKYPIKSIEDPFEQDDWEPWIVGDDLTVTNIDRVRKAIDAGACNCLLLKVNQIGSFTEALAAAQLARRNGWNVMVSHRSGETEDCTIADIVVGLNVGQVKQN
;
A
#
# COMPACT_ATOMS: atom_id res chain seq x y z
N MET A 1 18.76 5.26 -3.57
CA MET A 1 19.55 4.50 -4.56
C MET A 1 20.99 4.37 -4.13
N ASP A 2 21.62 5.47 -3.71
CA ASP A 2 23.01 5.49 -3.25
C ASP A 2 23.33 4.36 -2.26
N ALA A 3 22.54 4.19 -1.19
CA ALA A 3 22.73 3.08 -0.25
C ALA A 3 22.68 1.66 -0.89
N ILE A 4 21.82 1.43 -1.88
CA ILE A 4 21.73 0.14 -2.60
C ILE A 4 22.99 -0.06 -3.46
N THR A 5 23.45 1.01 -4.11
CA THR A 5 24.66 1.02 -4.93
C THR A 5 25.90 0.79 -4.09
N ASP A 6 26.06 1.53 -3.00
CA ASP A 6 27.21 1.45 -2.10
C ASP A 6 27.32 0.08 -1.45
N ALA A 7 26.18 -0.57 -1.17
CA ALA A 7 26.13 -1.94 -0.65
C ALA A 7 26.34 -3.03 -1.74
N GLY A 8 26.41 -2.66 -3.03
CA GLY A 8 26.66 -3.60 -4.13
C GLY A 8 25.45 -4.45 -4.54
N TYR A 9 24.23 -4.02 -4.25
CA TYR A 9 22.99 -4.79 -4.49
C TYR A 9 22.11 -4.25 -5.62
N CYS A 10 22.65 -3.40 -6.51
CA CYS A 10 21.95 -2.93 -7.69
C CYS A 10 21.37 -4.10 -8.51
N GLY A 11 20.10 -3.97 -8.92
CA GLY A 11 19.37 -4.99 -9.67
C GLY A 11 18.89 -6.19 -8.84
N LYS A 12 19.31 -6.30 -7.56
CA LYS A 12 18.81 -7.32 -6.62
C LYS A 12 17.77 -6.76 -5.64
N ILE A 13 17.82 -5.45 -5.38
CA ILE A 13 16.87 -4.74 -4.53
C ILE A 13 16.01 -3.82 -5.40
N VAL A 14 14.71 -3.83 -5.11
CA VAL A 14 13.69 -2.93 -5.68
C VAL A 14 13.06 -2.11 -4.56
N ILE A 15 12.28 -1.09 -4.91
CA ILE A 15 11.68 -0.16 -3.95
C ILE A 15 10.16 -0.35 -3.92
N GLY A 16 9.60 -0.38 -2.72
CA GLY A 16 8.18 -0.17 -2.46
C GLY A 16 7.96 1.18 -1.80
N MET A 17 6.81 1.81 -2.04
CA MET A 17 6.40 3.05 -1.40
C MET A 17 5.05 2.86 -0.73
N ASP A 18 4.89 3.40 0.47
CA ASP A 18 3.61 3.60 1.13
C ASP A 18 3.42 5.11 1.24
N VAL A 19 2.45 5.64 0.49
CA VAL A 19 2.25 7.08 0.39
C VAL A 19 1.29 7.58 1.46
N ALA A 20 0.36 6.75 1.92
CA ALA A 20 -0.74 7.13 2.81
C ALA A 20 -1.40 8.44 2.36
N ALA A 21 -1.78 8.53 1.07
CA ALA A 21 -2.16 9.79 0.44
C ALA A 21 -3.40 10.45 1.06
N SER A 22 -4.25 9.68 1.74
CA SER A 22 -5.37 10.17 2.56
C SER A 22 -4.93 11.21 3.60
N GLU A 23 -3.74 11.07 4.21
CA GLU A 23 -3.22 11.98 5.23
C GLU A 23 -2.87 13.38 4.69
N MET A 24 -2.68 13.49 3.38
CA MET A 24 -2.35 14.74 2.69
C MET A 24 -3.48 15.24 1.79
N TYR A 25 -4.65 14.59 1.81
CA TYR A 25 -5.79 14.95 0.98
C TYR A 25 -6.67 16.01 1.65
N GLU A 26 -6.90 17.12 0.96
CA GLU A 26 -7.79 18.19 1.39
C GLU A 26 -8.43 18.87 0.16
N ASN A 27 -9.73 19.14 0.21
CA ASN A 27 -10.45 19.88 -0.84
C ASN A 27 -10.23 19.33 -2.27
N LYS A 28 -10.26 18.00 -2.43
CA LYS A 28 -10.03 17.29 -3.71
C LYS A 28 -8.64 17.46 -4.30
N LYS A 29 -7.65 17.75 -3.46
CA LYS A 29 -6.25 17.91 -3.82
C LYS A 29 -5.35 17.27 -2.77
N TYR A 30 -4.12 17.00 -3.15
CA TYR A 30 -3.10 16.40 -2.32
C TYR A 30 -2.01 17.43 -2.04
N ASN A 31 -1.78 17.75 -0.77
CA ASN A 31 -0.78 18.71 -0.32
C ASN A 31 0.51 18.01 0.11
N LEU A 32 1.49 17.94 -0.79
CA LEU A 32 2.79 17.31 -0.49
C LEU A 32 3.61 18.06 0.58
N ALA A 33 3.18 19.27 0.94
CA ALA A 33 3.77 20.10 2.00
C ALA A 33 2.84 20.22 3.23
N PHE A 34 1.97 19.24 3.50
CA PHE A 34 0.98 19.28 4.59
C PHE A 34 1.57 19.46 6.00
N LYS A 35 2.86 19.15 6.19
CA LYS A 35 3.58 19.37 7.46
C LYS A 35 4.15 20.78 7.61
N ASP A 36 4.18 21.56 6.53
CA ASP A 36 4.73 22.91 6.54
C ASP A 36 3.67 23.90 7.05
N SER A 37 4.08 24.83 7.90
CA SER A 37 3.18 25.88 8.41
C SER A 37 2.69 26.86 7.32
N LYS A 38 3.41 26.93 6.20
CA LYS A 38 3.07 27.73 5.02
C LYS A 38 3.34 26.90 3.76
N PRO A 39 2.41 26.01 3.37
CA PRO A 39 2.62 25.12 2.24
C PRO A 39 2.77 25.93 0.95
N ASN A 40 3.74 25.55 0.13
CA ASN A 40 3.91 26.14 -1.20
C ASN A 40 2.73 25.69 -2.09
N PRO A 41 1.95 26.60 -2.69
CA PRO A 41 0.84 26.25 -3.56
C PRO A 41 1.21 25.34 -4.74
N SER A 42 2.48 25.34 -5.20
CA SER A 42 2.93 24.45 -6.26
C SER A 42 3.02 22.98 -5.85
N MET A 43 3.05 22.70 -4.54
CA MET A 43 3.07 21.35 -3.95
C MET A 43 1.66 20.80 -3.71
N ILE A 44 0.62 21.54 -4.11
CA ILE A 44 -0.78 21.11 -4.03
C ILE A 44 -1.19 20.58 -5.41
N LEU A 45 -1.40 19.27 -5.49
CA LEU A 45 -1.65 18.54 -6.73
C LEU A 45 -3.09 18.02 -6.80
N ASN A 46 -3.66 17.92 -7.99
CA ASN A 46 -4.85 17.09 -8.21
C ASN A 46 -4.42 15.64 -8.51
N SER A 47 -5.38 14.70 -8.60
CA SER A 47 -5.09 13.28 -8.87
C SER A 47 -4.23 13.08 -10.14
N ASP A 48 -4.55 13.77 -11.24
CA ASP A 48 -3.76 13.70 -12.49
C ASP A 48 -2.28 14.04 -12.29
N LYS A 49 -1.99 15.18 -11.64
CA LYS A 49 -0.61 15.63 -11.41
C LYS A 49 0.13 14.74 -10.41
N LEU A 50 -0.59 14.16 -9.45
CA LEU A 50 -0.02 13.21 -8.51
C LEU A 50 0.33 11.89 -9.22
N SER A 51 -0.53 11.44 -10.14
CA SER A 51 -0.28 10.30 -11.02
C SER A 51 0.95 10.53 -11.91
N ASP A 52 1.05 11.70 -12.55
CA ASP A 52 2.23 12.09 -13.35
C ASP A 52 3.51 12.06 -12.51
N LEU A 53 3.44 12.53 -11.25
CA LEU A 53 4.56 12.47 -10.32
C LEU A 53 4.95 11.02 -10.05
N TYR A 54 4.01 10.12 -9.74
CA TYR A 54 4.32 8.70 -9.56
C TYR A 54 4.95 8.08 -10.79
N MET A 55 4.42 8.35 -11.98
CA MET A 55 4.99 7.86 -13.23
C MET A 55 6.42 8.36 -13.44
N SER A 56 6.70 9.62 -13.11
CA SER A 56 8.07 10.17 -13.17
C SER A 56 9.03 9.45 -12.22
N ILE A 57 8.57 9.09 -11.02
CA ILE A 57 9.36 8.38 -10.01
C ILE A 57 9.59 6.92 -10.44
N ILE A 58 8.54 6.24 -10.92
CA ILE A 58 8.60 4.85 -11.43
C ILE A 58 9.56 4.75 -12.62
N ASN A 59 9.56 5.73 -13.51
CA ASN A 59 10.48 5.74 -14.66
C ASN A 59 11.94 5.99 -14.25
N LYS A 60 12.18 6.62 -13.10
CA LYS A 60 13.51 6.98 -12.62
C LYS A 60 14.13 5.97 -11.66
N TYR A 61 13.29 5.24 -10.91
CA TYR A 61 13.71 4.35 -9.83
C TYR A 61 13.08 2.97 -9.98
N PRO A 62 13.69 1.89 -9.43
CA PRO A 62 13.14 0.53 -9.54
C PRO A 62 11.95 0.32 -8.58
N ILE A 63 10.91 1.15 -8.71
CA ILE A 63 9.67 1.04 -7.94
C ILE A 63 8.90 -0.19 -8.46
N LYS A 64 8.48 -1.08 -7.55
CA LYS A 64 7.69 -2.28 -7.87
C LYS A 64 6.37 -2.38 -7.12
N SER A 65 6.15 -1.53 -6.13
CA SER A 65 4.92 -1.49 -5.33
C SER A 65 4.65 -0.07 -4.86
N ILE A 66 3.39 0.35 -4.93
CA ILE A 66 2.91 1.61 -4.34
C ILE A 66 1.64 1.29 -3.54
N GLU A 67 1.65 1.61 -2.27
CA GLU A 67 0.54 1.45 -1.33
C GLU A 67 -0.12 2.82 -1.10
N ASP A 68 -1.46 2.81 -1.14
CA ASP A 68 -2.34 3.97 -0.96
C ASP A 68 -1.89 5.25 -1.68
N PRO A 69 -1.77 5.22 -3.03
CA PRO A 69 -1.35 6.37 -3.84
C PRO A 69 -2.38 7.50 -3.87
N PHE A 70 -3.64 7.24 -3.55
CA PHE A 70 -4.73 8.21 -3.57
C PHE A 70 -5.53 8.12 -2.26
N GLU A 71 -6.50 9.02 -2.09
CA GLU A 71 -7.36 9.03 -0.91
C GLU A 71 -8.32 7.84 -0.92
N GLN A 72 -8.61 7.27 0.26
CA GLN A 72 -9.35 6.00 0.48
C GLN A 72 -10.70 5.82 -0.25
N ASP A 73 -11.34 6.88 -0.74
CA ASP A 73 -12.60 6.84 -1.50
C ASP A 73 -12.42 7.23 -2.99
N ASP A 74 -11.19 7.44 -3.46
CA ASP A 74 -10.81 7.66 -4.86
C ASP A 74 -10.61 6.32 -5.58
N TRP A 75 -11.68 5.74 -6.16
CA TRP A 75 -11.69 4.39 -6.75
C TRP A 75 -10.98 4.26 -8.12
N GLU A 76 -10.03 5.15 -8.44
CA GLU A 76 -9.11 4.91 -9.55
C GLU A 76 -8.29 3.61 -9.30
N PRO A 77 -7.58 3.04 -10.30
CA PRO A 77 -6.81 1.82 -10.11
C PRO A 77 -5.52 2.05 -9.28
N TRP A 78 -5.38 1.34 -8.17
CA TRP A 78 -4.25 1.37 -7.23
C TRP A 78 -3.41 0.09 -7.37
N ILE A 79 -2.29 -0.01 -6.66
CA ILE A 79 -1.46 -1.22 -6.64
C ILE A 79 -1.74 -2.01 -5.36
N VAL A 80 -1.37 -1.49 -4.19
CA VAL A 80 -1.68 -2.11 -2.88
C VAL A 80 -2.74 -1.28 -2.16
N GLY A 81 -3.83 -1.92 -1.74
CA GLY A 81 -4.87 -1.27 -0.94
C GLY A 81 -4.76 -1.63 0.54
N ASP A 82 -4.44 -0.65 1.39
CA ASP A 82 -4.48 -0.75 2.86
C ASP A 82 -5.74 -0.05 3.38
N ASP A 83 -5.80 1.28 3.40
CA ASP A 83 -6.97 2.04 3.85
C ASP A 83 -8.18 1.84 2.94
N LEU A 84 -7.93 1.56 1.65
CA LEU A 84 -8.98 1.22 0.69
C LEU A 84 -9.75 -0.05 1.10
N THR A 85 -9.06 -1.05 1.66
CA THR A 85 -9.64 -2.37 1.92
C THR A 85 -9.83 -2.68 3.39
N VAL A 86 -9.00 -2.11 4.28
CA VAL A 86 -8.94 -2.30 5.75
C VAL A 86 -9.11 -3.76 6.18
N THR A 87 -8.55 -4.70 5.41
CA THR A 87 -8.71 -6.15 5.62
C THR A 87 -10.18 -6.62 5.72
N ASN A 88 -11.14 -5.83 5.21
CA ASN A 88 -12.56 -6.09 5.28
C ASN A 88 -13.04 -6.77 3.99
N ILE A 89 -13.70 -7.93 4.14
CA ILE A 89 -14.14 -8.77 3.00
C ILE A 89 -15.04 -8.00 2.02
N ASP A 90 -15.96 -7.17 2.50
CA ASP A 90 -16.90 -6.45 1.63
C ASP A 90 -16.22 -5.31 0.88
N ARG A 91 -15.26 -4.63 1.52
CA ARG A 91 -14.42 -3.64 0.83
C ARG A 91 -13.49 -4.29 -0.18
N VAL A 92 -12.92 -5.45 0.13
CA VAL A 92 -12.12 -6.24 -0.82
C VAL A 92 -12.96 -6.64 -2.03
N ARG A 93 -14.19 -7.13 -1.84
CA ARG A 93 -15.12 -7.42 -2.96
C ARG A 93 -15.36 -6.18 -3.82
N LYS A 94 -15.72 -5.06 -3.18
CA LYS A 94 -15.98 -3.80 -3.89
C LYS A 94 -14.75 -3.34 -4.69
N ALA A 95 -13.55 -3.46 -4.12
CA ALA A 95 -12.31 -3.07 -4.78
C ALA A 95 -11.93 -4.01 -5.94
N ILE A 96 -12.25 -5.31 -5.83
CA ILE A 96 -12.14 -6.26 -6.95
C ILE A 96 -13.11 -5.87 -8.08
N ASP A 97 -14.39 -5.64 -7.75
CA ASP A 97 -15.42 -5.31 -8.74
C ASP A 97 -15.13 -3.98 -9.46
N ALA A 98 -14.55 -3.01 -8.75
CA ALA A 98 -14.13 -1.72 -9.30
C ALA A 98 -12.78 -1.76 -10.05
N GLY A 99 -12.01 -2.85 -9.94
CA GLY A 99 -10.64 -2.89 -10.46
C GLY A 99 -9.71 -1.89 -9.76
N ALA A 100 -9.97 -1.61 -8.49
CA ALA A 100 -9.36 -0.50 -7.75
C ALA A 100 -8.00 -0.84 -7.13
N CYS A 101 -7.61 -2.11 -6.99
CA CYS A 101 -6.21 -2.46 -6.73
C CYS A 101 -5.86 -3.87 -7.21
N ASN A 102 -4.62 -4.32 -7.01
CA ASN A 102 -4.17 -5.67 -7.38
C ASN A 102 -3.40 -6.40 -6.27
N CYS A 103 -3.36 -5.82 -5.08
CA CYS A 103 -2.72 -6.38 -3.90
C CYS A 103 -3.46 -5.94 -2.64
N LEU A 104 -3.69 -6.88 -1.72
CA LEU A 104 -4.26 -6.64 -0.39
C LEU A 104 -3.13 -6.46 0.63
N LEU A 105 -3.14 -5.37 1.40
CA LEU A 105 -2.36 -5.30 2.63
C LEU A 105 -3.16 -5.97 3.76
N LEU A 106 -2.66 -7.08 4.29
CA LEU A 106 -3.38 -7.90 5.27
C LEU A 106 -2.90 -7.58 6.69
N LYS A 107 -3.73 -6.88 7.47
CA LYS A 107 -3.51 -6.60 8.90
C LYS A 107 -4.57 -7.34 9.73
N VAL A 108 -4.16 -8.44 10.37
CA VAL A 108 -5.09 -9.35 11.09
C VAL A 108 -5.95 -8.62 12.12
N ASN A 109 -5.37 -7.66 12.83
CA ASN A 109 -6.09 -6.92 13.88
C ASN A 109 -7.08 -5.86 13.34
N GLN A 110 -7.09 -5.54 12.04
CA GLN A 110 -8.13 -4.69 11.45
C GLN A 110 -9.48 -5.40 11.36
N ILE A 111 -9.47 -6.72 11.10
CA ILE A 111 -10.69 -7.53 10.98
C ILE A 111 -11.03 -8.29 12.26
N GLY A 112 -10.03 -8.51 13.14
CA GLY A 112 -10.25 -8.97 14.51
C GLY A 112 -10.24 -10.49 14.72
N SER A 113 -10.23 -11.30 13.66
CA SER A 113 -10.03 -12.75 13.77
C SER A 113 -9.17 -13.33 12.65
N PHE A 114 -8.46 -14.43 12.97
CA PHE A 114 -7.66 -15.18 11.99
C PHE A 114 -8.50 -15.73 10.84
N THR A 115 -9.69 -16.24 11.14
CA THR A 115 -10.57 -16.84 10.14
C THR A 115 -11.01 -15.81 9.10
N GLU A 116 -11.36 -14.60 9.53
CA GLU A 116 -11.78 -13.53 8.63
C GLU A 116 -10.60 -12.96 7.84
N ALA A 117 -9.43 -12.79 8.47
CA ALA A 117 -8.22 -12.38 7.77
C ALA A 117 -7.83 -13.38 6.67
N LEU A 118 -7.89 -14.68 6.97
CA LEU A 118 -7.65 -15.74 5.99
C LEU A 118 -8.68 -15.71 4.86
N ALA A 119 -9.96 -15.50 5.18
CA ALA A 119 -11.02 -15.39 4.18
C ALA A 119 -10.81 -14.19 3.24
N ALA A 120 -10.39 -13.04 3.76
CA ALA A 120 -10.02 -11.86 2.97
C ALA A 120 -8.81 -12.14 2.05
N ALA A 121 -7.74 -12.73 2.60
CA ALA A 121 -6.56 -13.11 1.83
C ALA A 121 -6.90 -14.10 0.70
N GLN A 122 -7.71 -15.12 1.00
CA GLN A 122 -8.12 -16.10 -0.01
C GLN A 122 -9.03 -15.48 -1.07
N LEU A 123 -9.90 -14.54 -0.71
CA LEU A 123 -10.73 -13.81 -1.66
C LEU A 123 -9.86 -13.01 -2.64
N ALA A 124 -8.90 -12.25 -2.13
CA ALA A 124 -7.96 -11.50 -2.96
C ALA A 124 -7.21 -12.43 -3.93
N ARG A 125 -6.62 -13.52 -3.41
CA ARG A 125 -5.85 -14.47 -4.22
C ARG A 125 -6.67 -15.17 -5.30
N ARG A 126 -7.92 -15.57 -5.00
CA ARG A 126 -8.80 -16.18 -6.01
C ARG A 126 -9.13 -15.24 -7.17
N ASN A 127 -9.03 -13.94 -6.95
CA ASN A 127 -9.21 -12.90 -7.97
C ASN A 127 -7.88 -12.41 -8.55
N GLY A 128 -6.79 -13.16 -8.37
CA GLY A 128 -5.48 -12.87 -8.97
C GLY A 128 -4.70 -11.77 -8.28
N TRP A 129 -5.14 -11.29 -7.11
CA TRP A 129 -4.39 -10.29 -6.34
C TRP A 129 -3.25 -10.93 -5.56
N ASN A 130 -2.19 -10.16 -5.38
CA ASN A 130 -1.17 -10.46 -4.38
C ASN A 130 -1.71 -10.16 -2.97
N VAL A 131 -1.03 -10.69 -1.95
CA VAL A 131 -1.32 -10.38 -0.55
C VAL A 131 0.00 -10.07 0.13
N MET A 132 0.09 -8.93 0.79
CA MET A 132 1.23 -8.54 1.59
C MET A 132 0.80 -8.54 3.06
N VAL A 133 1.31 -9.49 3.84
CA VAL A 133 1.03 -9.52 5.29
C VAL A 133 1.73 -8.33 5.93
N SER A 134 1.04 -7.61 6.81
CA SER A 134 1.57 -6.38 7.40
C SER A 134 1.49 -6.38 8.91
N HIS A 135 2.54 -5.83 9.50
CA HIS A 135 2.58 -5.39 10.89
C HIS A 135 1.70 -4.15 11.12
N ARG A 136 1.67 -3.66 12.37
CA ARG A 136 1.18 -2.33 12.74
C ARG A 136 2.31 -1.41 13.18
N SER A 137 2.06 -0.10 13.20
CA SER A 137 3.05 0.88 13.67
C SER A 137 3.39 0.72 15.16
N GLY A 138 2.43 0.28 15.97
CA GLY A 138 2.66 -0.18 17.35
C GLY A 138 2.65 -1.70 17.40
N GLU A 139 3.82 -2.31 17.31
CA GLU A 139 4.00 -3.77 17.38
C GLU A 139 4.32 -4.27 18.80
N THR A 140 4.29 -5.59 18.94
CA THR A 140 4.77 -6.31 20.14
C THR A 140 5.93 -7.24 19.76
N GLU A 141 6.46 -7.99 20.73
CA GLU A 141 7.42 -9.07 20.50
C GLU A 141 6.81 -10.30 19.80
N ASP A 142 5.50 -10.33 19.62
CA ASP A 142 4.79 -11.41 18.93
C ASP A 142 5.25 -11.54 17.47
N CYS A 143 5.49 -12.77 17.03
CA CYS A 143 5.99 -13.09 15.69
C CYS A 143 4.95 -13.79 14.79
N THR A 144 3.67 -13.82 15.19
CA THR A 144 2.65 -14.64 14.52
C THR A 144 2.50 -14.30 13.04
N ILE A 145 2.69 -13.04 12.64
CA ILE A 145 2.59 -12.64 11.23
C ILE A 145 3.64 -13.29 10.33
N ALA A 146 4.79 -13.71 10.89
CA ALA A 146 5.81 -14.47 10.17
C ALA A 146 5.32 -15.88 9.82
N ASP A 147 4.63 -16.55 10.73
CA ASP A 147 3.97 -17.83 10.46
C ASP A 147 2.81 -17.67 9.48
N ILE A 148 2.05 -16.57 9.56
CA ILE A 148 0.95 -16.30 8.64
C ILE A 148 1.46 -16.12 7.21
N VAL A 149 2.49 -15.30 6.97
CA VAL A 149 2.99 -15.08 5.59
C VAL A 149 3.45 -16.39 4.94
N VAL A 150 4.10 -17.26 5.70
CA VAL A 150 4.54 -18.58 5.26
C VAL A 150 3.35 -19.50 5.05
N GLY A 151 2.45 -19.60 6.04
CA GLY A 151 1.28 -20.48 5.99
C GLY A 151 0.30 -20.12 4.87
N LEU A 152 0.16 -18.84 4.55
CA LEU A 152 -0.60 -18.38 3.40
C LEU A 152 0.16 -18.57 2.07
N ASN A 153 1.48 -18.73 2.10
CA ASN A 153 2.35 -18.78 0.91
C ASN A 153 2.08 -17.60 -0.04
N VAL A 154 2.20 -16.37 0.49
CA VAL A 154 1.91 -15.12 -0.25
C VAL A 154 3.17 -14.39 -0.71
N GLY A 155 4.34 -14.78 -0.21
CA GLY A 155 5.65 -14.33 -0.71
C GLY A 155 6.03 -12.88 -0.36
N GLN A 156 5.18 -12.13 0.34
CA GLN A 156 5.42 -10.72 0.67
C GLN A 156 4.98 -10.42 2.11
N VAL A 157 5.85 -9.75 2.87
CA VAL A 157 5.57 -9.25 4.22
C VAL A 157 6.17 -7.85 4.38
N LYS A 158 5.42 -6.95 5.03
CA LYS A 158 5.86 -5.60 5.45
C LYS A 158 5.91 -5.59 6.98
N GLN A 159 7.12 -5.58 7.50
CA GLN A 159 7.39 -5.56 8.93
C GLN A 159 8.63 -4.68 9.15
N ASN A 160 8.47 -3.59 9.90
CA ASN A 160 9.56 -2.67 10.27
C ASN A 160 10.19 -3.06 11.61
#